data_AF-A0A397U1Y8-F1
#
_entry.id   AF-A0A397U1Y8-F1
#
_cell.length_a   1.000
_cell.length_b   1.000
_cell.length_c   1.000
_cell.angle_alpha   90.00
_cell.angle_beta   90.00
_cell.angle_gamma   90.00
#
_symmetry.space_group_name_H-M   'P 1'
#
loop_
_entity.id
_entity.type
_entity.pdbx_description
1 polymer ?
#
loop_
_entity_poly.entity_id
_entity_poly.type
_entity_poly.pdbx_seq_one_letter_code
_entity_poly.pdbx_strand_id
1 'polypeptide(L)'
;SDIYSFGITMWEILYGKPVPSERDSLKFMIQVCNGLRPHISENTSRCYADLMKKCWHTEPEKRPTAAEICDIFAEWHNKYIIHDDVKFEKFKKIQLKYNIEWIPFNRLFDIVTIGKGGFSTVYRAIWLDDYYADYDKHDVDYYNMHESSKIVAL
;
A
#
# COMPACT_ATOMS: atom_id res chain seq x y z
N SER A 1 11.44 -10.56 -9.25
CA SER A 1 10.15 -11.13 -8.82
C SER A 1 9.28 -10.05 -8.21
N ASP A 2 9.82 -9.28 -7.26
CA ASP A 2 9.06 -8.37 -6.39
C ASP A 2 8.33 -7.24 -7.13
N ILE A 3 8.95 -6.68 -8.18
CA ILE A 3 8.33 -5.64 -9.01
C ILE A 3 7.09 -6.15 -9.74
N TYR A 4 7.09 -7.42 -10.16
CA TYR A 4 5.92 -8.02 -10.80
C TYR A 4 4.77 -8.14 -9.80
N SER A 5 5.04 -8.72 -8.63
CA SER A 5 4.03 -8.84 -7.57
C SER A 5 3.54 -7.48 -7.10
N PHE A 6 4.41 -6.46 -7.05
CA PHE A 6 4.00 -5.09 -6.76
C PHE A 6 2.97 -4.57 -7.76
N GLY A 7 3.20 -4.78 -9.07
CA GLY A 7 2.23 -4.42 -10.11
C GLY A 7 0.88 -5.15 -9.97
N ILE A 8 0.91 -6.42 -9.55
CA ILE A 8 -0.30 -7.20 -9.26
C ILE A 8 -1.04 -6.64 -8.04
N THR A 9 -0.35 -6.39 -6.93
CA THR A 9 -0.94 -5.80 -5.72
C THR A 9 -1.54 -4.43 -6.00
N MET A 10 -0.86 -3.60 -6.79
CA MET A 10 -1.37 -2.31 -7.23
C MET A 10 -2.68 -2.44 -8.01
N TRP A 11 -2.80 -3.45 -8.87
CA TRP A 11 -4.06 -3.76 -9.54
C TRP A 11 -5.14 -4.22 -8.56
N GLU A 12 -4.83 -5.15 -7.65
CA GLU A 12 -5.80 -5.65 -6.67
C GLU A 12 -6.36 -4.53 -5.79
N ILE A 13 -5.53 -3.58 -5.37
CA ILE A 13 -5.95 -2.39 -4.62
C ILE A 13 -6.88 -1.51 -5.45
N LEU A 14 -6.54 -1.26 -6.72
CA LEU A 14 -7.33 -0.39 -7.61
C LEU A 14 -8.71 -0.98 -7.93
N TYR A 15 -8.80 -2.29 -8.08
CA TYR A 15 -10.03 -2.98 -8.47
C TYR A 15 -10.79 -3.58 -7.28
N GLY A 16 -10.19 -3.58 -6.08
CA GLY A 16 -10.80 -4.11 -4.85
C GLY A 16 -11.15 -5.59 -4.92
N LYS A 17 -10.43 -6.36 -5.74
CA LYS A 17 -10.70 -7.79 -5.97
C LYS A 17 -9.42 -8.53 -6.30
N PRO A 18 -9.31 -9.82 -5.94
CA PRO A 18 -8.15 -10.62 -6.29
C PRO A 18 -8.04 -10.81 -7.81
N VAL A 19 -6.82 -11.00 -8.31
CA VAL A 19 -6.62 -11.40 -9.71
C VAL A 19 -7.32 -12.75 -9.92
N PRO A 20 -8.20 -12.87 -10.94
CA PRO A 20 -8.79 -14.16 -11.27
C PRO A 20 -7.69 -15.18 -11.54
N SER A 21 -7.65 -16.23 -10.72
CA SER A 21 -6.69 -17.32 -10.83
C SER A 21 -7.42 -18.63 -11.12
N GLU A 22 -6.76 -19.53 -11.87
CA GLU A 22 -7.26 -20.89 -12.02
C GLU A 22 -6.99 -21.69 -10.74
N ARG A 23 -7.84 -22.68 -10.44
CA ARG A 23 -7.62 -23.62 -9.32
C ARG A 23 -6.31 -24.40 -9.45
N ASP A 24 -5.87 -24.63 -10.69
CA ASP A 24 -4.59 -25.23 -10.98
C ASP A 24 -3.49 -24.16 -11.08
N SER A 25 -2.64 -24.11 -10.06
CA SER A 25 -1.53 -23.17 -9.96
C SER A 25 -0.52 -23.31 -11.10
N LEU A 26 -0.24 -24.52 -11.59
CA LEU A 26 0.73 -24.75 -12.68
C LEU A 26 0.21 -24.19 -13.99
N LYS A 27 -1.06 -24.47 -14.29
CA LYS A 27 -1.72 -23.95 -15.50
C LYS A 27 -1.81 -22.43 -15.48
N PHE A 28 -2.10 -21.84 -14.33
CA PHE A 28 -2.09 -20.38 -14.17
C PHE A 28 -0.70 -19.78 -14.36
N MET A 29 0.35 -20.38 -13.78
CA MET A 29 1.73 -19.92 -13.98
C MET A 29 2.14 -19.97 -15.45
N ILE A 30 1.78 -21.02 -16.18
CA ILE A 30 2.03 -21.12 -17.63
C ILE A 30 1.32 -20.00 -18.39
N GLN A 31 0.06 -19.70 -18.07
CA GLN A 31 -0.67 -18.60 -18.70
C GLN A 31 -0.01 -17.24 -18.44
N VAL A 32 0.48 -17.01 -17.22
CA VAL A 32 1.22 -15.79 -16.87
C VAL A 32 2.51 -15.66 -17.68
N CYS A 33 3.28 -16.75 -17.81
CA CYS A 33 4.46 -16.82 -18.66
C CYS A 33 4.14 -16.56 -20.14
N ASN A 34 2.97 -17.03 -20.61
CA ASN A 34 2.48 -16.80 -21.96
C ASN A 34 1.88 -15.38 -22.18
N GLY A 35 1.98 -14.50 -21.19
CA GLY A 35 1.57 -13.10 -21.34
C GLY A 35 0.18 -12.77 -20.81
N LEU A 36 -0.49 -13.68 -20.09
CA LEU A 36 -1.74 -13.33 -19.39
C LEU A 36 -1.48 -12.16 -18.43
N ARG A 37 -2.29 -11.10 -18.54
CA ARG A 37 -2.23 -9.91 -17.68
C ARG A 37 -3.63 -9.53 -17.21
N PRO A 38 -3.76 -8.94 -16.01
CA PRO A 38 -5.03 -8.43 -15.54
C PRO A 38 -5.60 -7.35 -16.46
N HIS A 39 -6.91 -7.37 -16.65
CA HIS A 39 -7.62 -6.39 -17.46
C HIS A 39 -7.56 -5.00 -16.82
N ILE A 40 -7.26 -3.98 -17.62
CA ILE A 40 -7.30 -2.58 -17.20
C ILE A 40 -8.48 -1.89 -17.91
N SER A 41 -9.43 -1.38 -17.13
CA SER A 41 -10.56 -0.58 -17.64
C SER A 41 -10.07 0.75 -18.19
N GLU A 42 -10.71 1.25 -19.24
CA GLU A 42 -10.43 2.56 -19.87
C GLU A 42 -10.57 3.74 -18.90
N ASN A 43 -11.39 3.60 -17.86
CA ASN A 43 -11.56 4.62 -16.82
C ASN A 43 -10.38 4.69 -15.83
N THR A 44 -9.42 3.76 -15.91
CA THR A 44 -8.24 3.77 -15.05
C THR A 44 -7.36 4.96 -15.40
N SER A 45 -6.95 5.71 -14.38
CA SER A 45 -6.00 6.80 -14.58
C SER A 45 -4.73 6.29 -15.26
N ARG A 46 -4.31 6.99 -16.31
CA ARG A 46 -3.22 6.59 -17.20
C ARG A 46 -1.90 6.35 -16.46
N CYS A 47 -1.60 7.15 -15.44
CA CYS A 47 -0.37 7.01 -14.68
C CYS A 47 -0.29 5.65 -13.94
N TYR A 48 -1.40 5.18 -13.38
CA TYR A 48 -1.48 3.87 -12.75
C TYR A 48 -1.44 2.74 -13.79
N ALA A 49 -2.17 2.89 -14.91
CA ALA A 49 -2.18 1.90 -15.98
C ALA A 49 -0.78 1.68 -16.58
N ASP A 50 -0.06 2.77 -16.84
CA ASP A 50 1.28 2.72 -17.42
C ASP A 50 2.30 2.15 -16.44
N LEU A 51 2.23 2.51 -15.14
CA LEU A 51 3.12 1.94 -14.13
C LEU A 51 2.88 0.44 -13.94
N MET A 52 1.61 0.00 -13.81
CA MET A 52 1.29 -1.42 -13.73
C MET A 52 1.85 -2.17 -14.94
N LYS A 53 1.62 -1.69 -16.17
CA LYS A 53 2.19 -2.21 -17.44
C LYS A 53 3.70 -2.39 -17.41
N LYS A 54 4.43 -1.42 -16.86
CA LYS A 54 5.88 -1.53 -16.68
C LYS A 54 6.25 -2.60 -15.65
N CYS A 55 5.54 -2.66 -14.52
CA CYS A 55 5.81 -3.61 -13.44
C CYS A 55 5.65 -5.08 -13.86
N TRP A 56 4.65 -5.40 -14.68
CA TRP A 56 4.41 -6.76 -15.18
C TRP A 56 4.88 -6.98 -16.64
N HIS A 57 5.92 -6.26 -17.07
CA HIS A 57 6.55 -6.50 -18.37
C HIS A 57 7.09 -7.95 -18.46
N THR A 58 6.95 -8.60 -19.63
CA THR A 58 7.39 -9.99 -19.85
C THR A 58 8.88 -10.15 -19.55
N GLU A 59 9.71 -9.35 -20.22
CA GLU A 59 11.15 -9.22 -19.95
C GLU A 59 11.40 -8.55 -18.58
N PRO A 60 12.04 -9.23 -17.62
CA PRO A 60 12.34 -8.68 -16.28
C PRO A 60 13.17 -7.40 -16.29
N GLU A 61 14.11 -7.28 -17.23
CA GLU A 61 15.03 -6.15 -17.39
C GLU A 61 14.34 -4.85 -17.84
N LYS A 62 13.13 -4.96 -18.41
CA LYS A 62 12.30 -3.80 -18.79
C LYS A 62 11.40 -3.32 -17.66
N ARG A 63 11.38 -4.04 -16.54
CA ARG A 63 10.63 -3.63 -15.34
C ARG A 63 11.43 -2.55 -14.61
N PRO A 64 10.74 -1.57 -13.99
CA PRO A 64 11.41 -0.56 -13.21
C PRO A 64 12.03 -1.18 -11.95
N THR A 65 13.08 -0.54 -11.45
CA THR A 65 13.63 -0.79 -10.13
C THR A 65 12.72 -0.23 -9.05
N ALA A 66 12.87 -0.71 -7.82
CA ALA A 66 12.13 -0.16 -6.69
C ALA A 66 12.43 1.35 -6.47
N ALA A 67 13.68 1.76 -6.72
CA ALA A 67 14.07 3.16 -6.68
C ALA A 67 13.29 4.02 -7.68
N GLU A 68 13.23 3.60 -8.95
CA GLU A 68 12.46 4.32 -9.98
C GLU A 68 10.96 4.37 -9.65
N ILE A 69 10.40 3.32 -9.05
CA ILE A 69 9.02 3.32 -8.57
C ILE A 69 8.83 4.36 -7.45
N CYS A 70 9.74 4.43 -6.48
CA CYS A 70 9.70 5.43 -5.41
C CYS A 70 9.79 6.85 -5.98
N ASP A 71 10.65 7.10 -6.96
CA ASP A 71 10.78 8.40 -7.62
C ASP A 71 9.47 8.78 -8.34
N ILE A 72 8.85 7.84 -9.06
CA ILE A 72 7.54 8.05 -9.70
C ILE A 72 6.47 8.44 -8.67
N PHE A 73 6.41 7.75 -7.52
CA PHE A 73 5.44 8.09 -6.48
C PHE A 73 5.74 9.43 -5.81
N ALA A 74 7.01 9.78 -5.61
CA ALA A 74 7.40 11.08 -5.07
C ALA A 74 7.01 12.21 -6.04
N GLU A 75 7.24 12.04 -7.34
CA GLU A 75 6.78 12.98 -8.37
C GLU A 75 5.27 13.15 -8.38
N TRP A 76 4.52 12.03 -8.31
CA TRP A 76 3.07 12.09 -8.22
C TRP A 76 2.66 12.88 -6.97
N HIS A 77 3.19 12.51 -5.81
CA HIS A 77 2.88 13.15 -4.53
C HIS A 77 3.16 14.65 -4.56
N ASN A 78 4.32 15.07 -5.07
CA ASN A 78 4.68 16.47 -5.21
C ASN A 78 3.74 17.22 -6.16
N LYS A 79 3.36 16.60 -7.29
CA LYS A 79 2.36 17.17 -8.20
C LYS A 79 0.98 17.32 -7.53
N TYR A 80 0.61 16.39 -6.66
CA TYR A 80 -0.63 16.46 -5.86
C TYR A 80 -0.58 17.54 -4.78
N ILE A 81 0.59 17.82 -4.18
CA ILE A 81 0.76 18.88 -3.18
C ILE A 81 0.76 20.27 -3.83
N ILE A 82 1.41 20.42 -4.99
CA ILE A 82 1.59 21.72 -5.66
C ILE A 82 0.32 22.15 -6.43
N HIS A 83 -0.54 21.18 -6.80
CA HIS A 83 -1.79 21.45 -7.50
C HIS A 83 -2.96 20.75 -6.81
N ASP A 84 -3.79 21.58 -6.14
CA ASP A 84 -5.26 21.50 -6.12
C ASP A 84 -5.91 21.16 -4.74
N ASP A 85 -6.35 22.20 -4.03
CA ASP A 85 -7.20 22.11 -2.81
C ASP A 85 -8.47 21.27 -3.04
N VAL A 86 -8.97 21.22 -4.28
CA VAL A 86 -10.19 20.47 -4.67
C VAL A 86 -9.99 18.95 -4.59
N LYS A 87 -8.75 18.46 -4.77
CA LYS A 87 -8.43 17.03 -4.75
C LYS A 87 -8.28 16.51 -3.32
N PHE A 88 -7.76 17.35 -2.42
CA PHE A 88 -7.72 17.07 -0.99
C PHE A 88 -9.14 16.85 -0.44
N GLU A 89 -10.10 17.71 -0.83
CA GLU A 89 -11.50 17.54 -0.44
C GLU A 89 -12.12 16.24 -0.95
N LYS A 90 -11.78 15.80 -2.17
CA LYS A 90 -12.23 14.52 -2.70
C LYS A 90 -11.63 13.33 -1.94
N PHE A 91 -10.35 13.40 -1.59
CA PHE A 91 -9.67 12.39 -0.78
C PHE A 91 -10.27 12.32 0.63
N LYS A 92 -10.49 13.47 1.26
CA LYS A 92 -11.16 13.61 2.56
C LYS A 92 -12.57 13.04 2.55
N LYS A 93 -13.34 13.26 1.47
CA LYS A 93 -14.65 12.60 1.27
C LYS A 93 -14.56 11.09 1.20
N ILE A 94 -13.53 10.53 0.55
CA ILE A 94 -13.31 9.07 0.50
C ILE A 94 -12.94 8.55 1.88
N GLN A 95 -12.01 9.19 2.59
CA GLN A 95 -11.65 8.83 3.96
C GLN A 95 -12.86 8.84 4.89
N LEU A 96 -13.69 9.89 4.85
CA LEU A 96 -14.92 9.99 5.63
C LEU A 96 -15.94 8.91 5.24
N LYS A 97 -16.11 8.67 3.93
CA LYS A 97 -17.08 7.67 3.43
C LYS A 97 -16.73 6.25 3.86
N TYR A 98 -15.45 5.90 3.85
CA TYR A 98 -14.96 4.55 4.16
C TYR A 98 -14.36 4.44 5.58
N ASN A 99 -14.42 5.51 6.36
CA ASN A 99 -13.84 5.61 7.70
C ASN A 99 -12.36 5.16 7.77
N ILE A 100 -11.58 5.54 6.76
CA ILE A 100 -10.16 5.19 6.62
C ILE A 100 -9.30 6.25 7.30
N GLU A 101 -8.50 5.83 8.26
CA GLU A 101 -7.55 6.66 9.00
C GLU A 101 -6.11 6.29 8.57
N TRP A 102 -5.31 7.28 8.15
CA TRP A 102 -3.91 7.04 7.81
C TRP A 102 -3.06 7.06 9.07
N ILE A 103 -2.29 5.99 9.31
CA ILE A 103 -1.40 5.88 10.47
C ILE A 103 0.05 6.04 10.00
N PRO A 104 0.72 7.15 10.34
CA PRO A 104 2.14 7.29 10.08
C PRO A 104 2.94 6.21 10.83
N PHE A 105 3.89 5.54 10.17
CA PHE A 105 4.67 4.46 10.78
C PHE A 105 5.45 4.93 12.03
N ASN A 106 5.94 6.17 12.03
CA ASN A 106 6.64 6.74 13.19
C ASN A 106 5.73 6.88 14.43
N ARG A 107 4.40 6.84 14.30
CA ARG A 107 3.44 6.84 15.42
C ARG A 107 3.11 5.46 15.99
N LEU A 108 3.72 4.41 15.43
CA LEU A 108 3.58 3.05 15.95
C LEU A 108 4.64 2.79 17.02
N PHE A 109 4.20 2.19 18.12
CA PHE A 109 4.99 1.83 19.29
C PHE A 109 4.68 0.40 19.74
N ASP A 110 5.56 -0.20 20.56
CA ASP A 110 5.39 -1.56 21.11
C ASP A 110 4.96 -2.59 20.04
N ILE A 111 5.71 -2.62 18.93
CA ILE A 111 5.41 -3.50 17.80
C ILE A 111 5.84 -4.92 18.17
N VAL A 112 4.87 -5.78 18.46
CA VAL A 112 5.07 -7.16 18.90
C VAL A 112 4.43 -8.15 17.94
N THR A 113 5.12 -9.25 17.63
CA THR A 113 4.55 -10.30 16.77
C THR A 113 3.43 -11.05 17.48
N ILE A 114 2.28 -11.16 16.83
CA ILE A 114 1.12 -11.93 17.34
C ILE A 114 0.79 -13.16 16.50
N GLY A 115 1.37 -13.28 15.30
CA GLY A 115 1.20 -14.47 14.47
C GLY A 115 2.23 -14.54 13.34
N LYS A 116 2.58 -15.76 12.92
CA LYS A 116 3.44 -16.01 11.76
C LYS A 116 2.74 -17.00 10.84
N GLY A 117 2.51 -16.61 9.59
CA GLY A 117 2.00 -17.47 8.53
C GLY A 117 3.09 -17.82 7.53
N GLY A 118 2.73 -18.60 6.50
CA GLY A 118 3.66 -18.97 5.42
C GLY A 118 4.08 -17.80 4.52
N PHE A 119 3.36 -16.68 4.57
CA PHE A 119 3.57 -15.54 3.67
C PHE A 119 3.79 -14.21 4.39
N SER A 120 3.48 -14.12 5.68
CA SER A 120 3.60 -12.87 6.43
C SER A 120 3.71 -13.10 7.93
N THR A 121 4.12 -12.05 8.65
CA THR A 121 4.05 -11.97 10.11
C THR A 121 3.05 -10.88 10.47
N VAL A 122 2.12 -11.21 11.36
CA VAL A 122 1.12 -10.27 11.89
C VAL A 122 1.67 -9.67 13.19
N TYR A 123 1.61 -8.36 13.32
CA TYR A 123 2.05 -7.63 14.50
C TYR A 123 0.89 -6.93 15.19
N ARG A 124 0.96 -6.82 16.52
CA ARG A 124 0.20 -5.85 17.30
C ARG A 124 1.10 -4.64 17.52
N ALA A 125 0.54 -3.44 17.40
CA ALA A 125 1.20 -2.19 17.74
C ALA A 125 0.26 -1.27 18.51
N ILE A 126 0.85 -0.34 19.26
CA ILE A 126 0.15 0.77 19.86
C ILE A 126 0.30 1.98 18.93
N TRP A 127 -0.83 2.58 18.56
CA TRP A 127 -0.88 3.81 17.80
C TRP A 127 -1.06 5.00 18.74
N LEU A 128 -0.07 5.88 18.73
CA LEU A 128 -0.05 7.14 19.46
C LEU A 128 -0.85 8.23 18.75
N ASP A 129 -1.79 8.85 19.46
CA ASP A 129 -2.53 10.02 18.99
C ASP A 129 -1.62 11.27 18.88
N ASP A 130 -2.12 12.33 18.23
CA ASP A 130 -1.37 13.56 17.93
C ASP A 130 -0.69 14.20 19.15
N TYR A 131 -1.25 14.02 20.35
CA TYR A 131 -0.68 14.55 21.60
C TYR A 131 0.71 14.01 21.92
N TYR A 132 1.02 12.78 21.52
CA TYR A 132 2.28 12.10 21.84
C TYR A 132 3.25 12.04 20.65
N ALA A 133 2.91 12.67 19.51
CA ALA A 133 3.70 12.59 18.29
C ALA A 133 5.05 13.33 18.37
N ASP A 134 5.16 14.32 19.26
CA ASP A 134 6.36 15.15 19.45
C ASP A 134 7.27 14.67 20.60
N TYR A 135 6.86 13.65 21.35
CA TYR A 135 7.65 13.10 22.46
C TYR A 135 8.63 12.05 21.97
N ASP A 136 9.81 12.02 22.59
CA ASP A 136 10.77 10.95 22.35
C ASP A 136 10.16 9.63 22.81
N LYS A 137 10.28 8.57 21.99
CA LYS A 137 9.57 7.29 22.21
C LYS A 137 9.95 6.62 23.54
N HIS A 138 11.07 7.02 24.12
CA HIS A 138 11.58 6.53 25.40
C HIS A 138 11.05 7.30 26.61
N ASP A 139 10.45 8.48 26.41
CA ASP A 139 9.97 9.39 27.46
C ASP A 139 8.44 9.36 27.63
N VAL A 140 7.73 8.51 26.87
CA VAL A 140 6.26 8.42 26.93
C VAL A 140 5.84 7.59 28.15
N ASP A 141 5.29 8.26 29.17
CA ASP A 141 4.77 7.62 30.37
C ASP A 141 3.62 6.63 30.07
N TYR A 142 3.85 5.35 30.41
CA TYR A 142 2.97 4.22 30.07
C TYR A 142 1.52 4.37 30.58
N TYR A 143 1.33 5.03 31.73
CA TYR A 143 0.01 5.23 32.34
C TYR A 143 -0.86 6.25 31.58
N ASN A 144 -0.27 7.36 31.12
CA ASN A 144 -1.00 8.39 30.37
C ASN A 144 -1.25 7.96 28.91
N MET A 145 -0.39 7.09 28.38
CA MET A 145 -0.49 6.53 27.03
C MET A 145 -1.74 5.65 26.85
N HIS A 146 -2.19 4.96 27.90
CA HIS A 146 -3.33 4.02 27.82
C HIS A 146 -4.69 4.71 27.60
N GLU A 147 -4.85 5.97 28.01
CA GLU A 147 -6.13 6.70 27.86
C GLU A 147 -6.32 7.34 26.48
N SER A 148 -5.27 7.48 25.67
CA SER A 148 -5.33 8.16 24.36
C SER A 148 -4.51 7.46 23.28
N SER A 149 -4.44 6.13 23.33
CA SER A 149 -3.83 5.31 22.28
C SER A 149 -4.76 4.21 21.81
N LYS A 150 -4.59 3.80 20.54
CA LYS A 150 -5.37 2.72 19.92
C LYS A 150 -4.48 1.49 19.72
N ILE A 151 -5.00 0.30 19.98
CA ILE A 151 -4.30 -0.95 19.62
C ILE A 151 -4.65 -1.28 18.17
N VAL A 152 -3.63 -1.51 17.35
CA VAL A 152 -3.78 -1.83 15.92
C VAL A 152 -3.04 -3.10 15.56
N ALA A 153 -3.50 -3.77 14.50
CA ALA A 153 -2.80 -4.89 13.88
C ALA A 153 -2.15 -4.46 12.56
N LEU A 154 -0.92 -4.92 12.31
CA LEU A 154 -0.13 -4.68 11.10
C LEU A 154 0.09 -6.01 10.36
#